data_AF-A0A9P6BID7-F1
#
_entry.id   AF-A0A9P6BID7-F1
#
_cell.length_a   1.000
_cell.length_b   1.000
_cell.length_c   1.000
_cell.angle_alpha   90.00
_cell.angle_beta   90.00
_cell.angle_gamma   90.00
#
_symmetry.space_group_name_H-M   'P 1'
#
loop_
_entity.id
_entity.type
_entity.pdbx_description
1 polymer ?
#
loop_
_entity_poly.entity_id
_entity_poly.type
_entity_poly.pdbx_seq_one_letter_code
_entity_poly.pdbx_strand_id
1 'polypeptide(L)'
;MAHSFSFDVSVWELWGALRYGGKLVIPTHNVLQSPEDLYHLICKEGVTVLNMTPSAFRPLIRYQAETEQCDQLRYVILAGEALEPTMLKPWYATRSDDYPQILNSYGPTETTVYSMYRAMKQEDCDQF
;
A
#
# COMPACT_ATOMS: atom_id res chain seq x y z
N MET A 1 4.60 8.58 -4.09
CA MET A 1 4.31 8.27 -5.50
C MET A 1 5.16 7.08 -5.90
N ALA A 2 4.60 5.89 -5.75
CA ALA A 2 5.26 4.64 -6.10
C ALA A 2 5.06 4.26 -7.58
N HIS A 3 4.13 4.91 -8.27
CA HIS A 3 3.78 4.61 -9.65
C HIS A 3 4.38 5.61 -10.63
N SER A 4 4.62 5.18 -11.88
CA SER A 4 5.02 6.08 -12.96
C SER A 4 3.90 7.10 -13.25
N PHE A 5 4.29 8.30 -13.67
CA PHE A 5 3.36 9.36 -14.09
C PHE A 5 2.49 8.97 -15.29
N SER A 6 2.87 7.91 -16.02
CA SER A 6 2.08 7.36 -17.12
C SER A 6 0.87 6.52 -16.67
N PHE A 7 0.77 6.17 -15.39
CA PHE A 7 -0.39 5.47 -14.82
C PHE A 7 -1.26 6.46 -14.04
N ASP A 8 -2.57 6.34 -14.16
CA ASP A 8 -3.56 7.23 -13.53
C ASP A 8 -3.55 7.18 -11.99
N VAL A 9 -3.11 6.07 -11.39
CA VAL A 9 -2.86 5.96 -9.93
C VAL A 9 -1.92 7.07 -9.43
N SER A 10 -0.97 7.52 -10.26
CA SER A 10 -0.09 8.64 -9.90
C SER A 10 -0.84 9.95 -9.66
N VAL A 11 -1.97 10.17 -10.35
CA VAL A 11 -2.83 11.35 -10.16
C VAL A 11 -3.41 11.33 -8.76
N TRP A 12 -3.86 10.17 -8.29
CA TRP A 12 -4.37 9.99 -6.93
C TRP A 12 -3.27 10.19 -5.89
N GLU A 13 -2.08 9.62 -6.10
CA GLU A 13 -0.96 9.80 -5.17
C GLU A 13 -0.51 11.27 -5.06
N LEU A 14 -0.42 11.97 -6.19
CA LEU A 14 0.01 13.37 -6.27
C LEU A 14 -1.01 14.28 -5.61
N TRP A 15 -2.27 14.25 -6.07
CA TRP A 15 -3.29 15.16 -5.59
C TRP A 15 -3.84 14.75 -4.21
N GLY A 16 -3.86 13.46 -3.89
CA GLY A 16 -4.24 12.97 -2.56
C GLY A 16 -3.35 13.52 -1.44
N ALA A 17 -2.06 13.76 -1.72
CA ALA A 17 -1.18 14.47 -0.81
C ALA A 17 -1.33 16.00 -0.92
N LEU A 18 -1.09 16.56 -2.11
CA LEU A 18 -0.93 18.01 -2.29
C LEU A 18 -2.22 18.80 -2.05
N ARG A 19 -3.40 18.23 -2.36
CA ARG A 19 -4.68 18.91 -2.15
C ARG A 19 -5.02 19.11 -0.68
N TYR A 20 -4.47 18.28 0.20
CA TYR A 20 -4.77 18.27 1.64
C TYR A 20 -3.60 18.75 2.51
N GLY A 21 -2.56 19.33 1.90
CA GLY A 21 -1.38 19.83 2.61
C GLY A 21 -0.42 18.73 3.08
N GLY A 22 -0.55 17.52 2.53
CA GLY A 22 0.35 16.40 2.81
C GLY A 22 1.69 16.51 2.10
N LYS A 23 2.65 15.69 2.55
CA LYS A 23 3.96 15.53 1.91
C LYS A 23 3.92 14.36 0.93
N LEU A 24 4.37 14.58 -0.30
CA LEU A 24 4.56 13.52 -1.27
C LEU A 24 6.01 13.02 -1.24
N VAL A 25 6.20 11.74 -0.97
CA VAL A 25 7.51 11.07 -1.05
C VAL A 25 7.64 10.39 -2.42
N ILE A 26 8.71 10.68 -3.15
CA ILE A 26 8.99 10.12 -4.49
C ILE A 26 10.27 9.27 -4.38
N PRO A 27 10.17 7.94 -4.19
CA PRO A 27 11.31 7.05 -4.18
C PRO A 27 11.98 6.94 -5.55
N THR A 28 13.26 6.56 -5.57
CA THR A 28 13.92 6.14 -6.80
C THR A 28 13.44 4.76 -7.23
N HIS A 29 13.62 4.43 -8.51
CA HIS A 29 13.28 3.11 -9.04
C HIS A 29 13.99 1.98 -8.29
N ASN A 30 15.26 2.15 -7.91
CA ASN A 30 16.02 1.15 -7.17
C ASN A 30 15.41 0.88 -5.80
N VAL A 31 14.96 1.93 -5.10
CA VAL A 31 14.27 1.79 -3.81
C VAL A 31 12.95 1.04 -3.98
N LEU A 32 12.17 1.33 -5.03
CA LEU A 32 10.91 0.62 -5.29
C LEU A 32 11.09 -0.88 -5.57
N GLN A 33 12.24 -1.30 -6.10
CA GLN A 33 12.55 -2.71 -6.37
C GLN A 33 13.09 -3.46 -5.15
N SER A 34 13.45 -2.75 -4.07
CA SER A 34 14.06 -3.31 -2.87
C SER A 34 13.08 -3.20 -1.70
N PRO A 35 12.50 -4.32 -1.22
CA PRO A 35 11.57 -4.30 -0.09
C PRO A 35 12.19 -3.69 1.17
N GLU A 36 13.48 -3.95 1.40
CA GLU A 36 14.25 -3.40 2.51
C GLU A 36 14.39 -1.88 2.40
N ASP A 37 14.91 -1.38 1.28
CA ASP A 37 15.11 0.06 1.10
C ASP A 37 13.77 0.81 1.11
N LEU A 38 12.73 0.21 0.52
CA LEU A 38 11.40 0.79 0.52
C LEU A 38 10.82 0.86 1.94
N TYR A 39 10.90 -0.22 2.72
CA TYR A 39 10.40 -0.22 4.08
C TYR A 39 11.18 0.74 4.97
N HIS A 40 12.50 0.80 4.82
CA HIS A 40 13.33 1.78 5.51
C HIS A 40 12.92 3.22 5.18
N LEU A 41 12.66 3.51 3.89
CA LEU A 41 12.17 4.83 3.47
C LEU A 41 10.79 5.14 4.07
N ILE A 42 9.87 4.17 4.07
CA ILE A 42 8.53 4.31 4.67
C ILE A 42 8.64 4.71 6.14
N CYS A 43 9.49 4.02 6.91
CA CYS A 43 9.71 4.31 8.32
C CYS A 43 10.38 5.67 8.52
N LYS A 44 11.46 5.94 7.77
CA LYS A 44 12.25 7.18 7.88
C LYS A 44 11.44 8.43 7.55
N GLU A 45 10.63 8.38 6.49
CA GLU A 45 9.86 9.53 6.03
C GLU A 45 8.49 9.65 6.72
N GLY A 46 8.14 8.70 7.59
CA GLY A 46 6.87 8.65 8.30
C GLY A 46 5.68 8.53 7.35
N VAL A 47 5.79 7.66 6.34
CA VAL A 47 4.74 7.49 5.33
C VAL A 47 3.46 6.97 5.99
N THR A 48 2.34 7.68 5.78
CA THR A 48 1.03 7.32 6.36
C THR A 48 0.09 6.67 5.35
N VAL A 49 0.32 6.85 4.06
CA VAL A 49 -0.52 6.31 2.99
C VAL A 49 0.39 5.69 1.94
N LEU A 50 0.19 4.41 1.69
CA LEU A 50 0.96 3.63 0.72
C LEU A 50 0.01 3.05 -0.33
N ASN A 51 0.40 3.11 -1.60
CA ASN A 51 -0.39 2.61 -2.71
C ASN A 51 0.49 1.71 -3.58
N MET A 52 0.07 0.47 -3.81
CA MET A 52 0.86 -0.55 -4.51
C MET A 52 -0.05 -1.59 -5.18
N THR A 53 0.50 -2.39 -6.07
CA THR A 53 -0.15 -3.65 -6.49
C THR A 53 -0.01 -4.73 -5.41
N PRO A 54 -0.94 -5.69 -5.32
CA PRO A 54 -0.77 -6.89 -4.51
C PRO A 54 0.58 -7.58 -4.71
N SER A 55 1.02 -7.77 -5.96
CA SER A 55 2.31 -8.39 -6.28
C SER A 55 3.52 -7.67 -5.66
N ALA A 56 3.54 -6.33 -5.73
CA ALA A 56 4.61 -5.50 -5.15
C ALA A 56 4.56 -5.44 -3.62
N PHE A 57 3.37 -5.58 -3.03
CA PHE A 57 3.20 -5.55 -1.58
C PHE A 57 3.63 -6.86 -0.89
N ARG A 58 3.49 -8.01 -1.54
CA ARG A 58 3.88 -9.33 -0.98
C ARG A 58 5.28 -9.37 -0.36
N PRO A 59 6.36 -8.98 -1.06
CA PRO A 59 7.70 -9.02 -0.47
C PRO A 59 7.89 -7.98 0.64
N LEU A 60 7.16 -6.86 0.60
CA LEU A 60 7.21 -5.83 1.65
C LEU A 60 6.64 -6.35 2.97
N ILE A 61 5.50 -7.07 2.94
CA ILE A 61 4.93 -7.68 4.16
C ILE A 61 5.93 -8.66 4.80
N ARG A 62 6.62 -9.48 3.98
CA ARG A 62 7.60 -10.45 4.48
C ARG A 62 8.75 -9.76 5.21
N TYR A 63 9.33 -8.73 4.59
CA TYR A 63 10.39 -7.95 5.23
C TYR A 63 9.91 -7.24 6.49
N GLN A 64 8.70 -6.67 6.47
CA GLN A 64 8.09 -6.02 7.63
C GLN A 64 7.94 -6.96 8.84
N ALA A 65 7.70 -8.25 8.61
CA ALA A 65 7.60 -9.24 9.69
C ALA A 65 8.96 -9.62 10.30
N GLU A 66 10.08 -9.33 9.63
CA GLU A 66 11.44 -9.71 10.04
C GLU A 66 12.22 -8.55 10.70
N THR A 67 11.73 -7.31 10.57
CA THR A 67 12.41 -6.10 11.04
C THR A 67 11.79 -5.52 12.32
N GLU A 68 12.62 -4.90 13.16
CA GLU A 68 12.17 -4.16 14.36
C GLU A 68 11.74 -2.71 14.05
N GLN A 69 11.85 -2.27 12.79
CA GLN A 69 11.44 -0.94 12.37
C GLN A 69 9.92 -0.79 12.39
N CYS A 70 9.44 0.34 12.95
CA CYS A 70 8.02 0.66 12.99
C CYS A 70 7.66 1.72 11.93
N ASP A 71 6.70 1.41 11.06
CA ASP A 71 6.07 2.41 10.21
C ASP A 71 4.91 3.13 10.91
N GLN A 72 4.40 4.17 10.25
CA GLN A 72 3.25 4.96 10.68
C GLN A 72 2.10 4.87 9.67
N LEU A 73 1.99 3.75 8.95
CA LEU A 73 0.96 3.57 7.96
C LEU A 73 -0.42 3.68 8.61
N ARG A 74 -1.31 4.42 7.94
CA ARG A 74 -2.75 4.53 8.23
C ARG A 74 -3.56 3.71 7.22
N TYR A 75 -3.16 3.83 5.95
CA TYR A 75 -3.82 3.18 4.82
C TYR A 75 -2.79 2.53 3.90
N VAL A 76 -3.03 1.27 3.56
CA VAL A 76 -2.36 0.57 2.45
C VAL A 76 -3.41 0.27 1.40
N ILE A 77 -3.30 0.91 0.24
CA ILE A 77 -4.21 0.74 -0.88
C ILE A 77 -3.60 -0.26 -1.84
N LEU A 78 -4.32 -1.37 -2.06
CA LEU A 78 -3.95 -2.40 -3.01
C LEU A 78 -4.89 -2.32 -4.21
N ALA A 79 -4.34 -2.13 -5.40
CA ALA A 79 -5.12 -2.00 -6.63
C ALA A 79 -4.34 -2.48 -7.85
N GLY A 80 -4.99 -2.50 -9.02
CA GLY A 80 -4.36 -2.83 -10.31
C GLY A 80 -4.21 -4.34 -10.58
N GLU A 81 -4.35 -5.19 -9.57
CA GLU A 81 -4.40 -6.65 -9.72
C GLU A 81 -5.46 -7.24 -8.78
N ALA A 82 -5.87 -8.47 -9.05
CA ALA A 82 -6.75 -9.20 -8.13
C ALA A 82 -6.00 -9.48 -6.81
N LEU A 83 -6.61 -9.08 -5.70
CA LEU A 83 -6.12 -9.39 -4.36
C LEU A 83 -6.52 -10.82 -3.97
N GLU A 84 -5.53 -11.63 -3.62
CA GLU A 84 -5.73 -12.94 -2.99
C GLU A 84 -5.69 -12.76 -1.46
N PRO A 85 -6.82 -12.81 -0.72
CA PRO A 85 -6.84 -12.43 0.69
C PRO A 85 -5.87 -13.20 1.59
N THR A 86 -5.59 -14.47 1.29
CA THR A 86 -4.61 -15.31 2.02
C THR A 86 -3.21 -14.70 2.06
N MET A 87 -2.84 -13.85 1.09
CA MET A 87 -1.53 -13.19 1.07
C MET A 87 -1.34 -12.23 2.25
N LEU A 88 -2.43 -11.76 2.85
CA LEU A 88 -2.42 -10.80 3.96
C LEU A 88 -2.27 -11.47 5.33
N LYS A 89 -2.26 -12.81 5.40
CA LYS A 89 -2.08 -13.53 6.68
C LYS A 89 -0.85 -13.06 7.47
N PRO A 90 0.34 -12.87 6.87
CA PRO A 90 1.50 -12.39 7.62
C PRO A 90 1.35 -10.95 8.13
N TRP A 91 0.57 -10.11 7.42
CA TRP A 91 0.26 -8.76 7.87
C TRP A 91 -0.61 -8.77 9.14
N TYR A 92 -1.73 -9.50 9.09
CA TYR A 92 -2.64 -9.62 10.25
C TYR A 92 -2.07 -10.46 11.39
N ALA A 93 -1.00 -11.23 11.17
CA ALA A 93 -0.27 -11.89 12.25
C ALA A 93 0.45 -10.89 13.17
N THR A 94 0.75 -9.68 12.68
CA THR A 94 1.49 -8.65 13.44
C THR A 94 0.69 -7.36 13.68
N ARG A 95 -0.50 -7.22 13.07
CA ARG A 95 -1.32 -6.00 13.09
C ARG A 95 -2.80 -6.30 13.32
N SER A 96 -3.50 -5.34 13.94
CA SER A 96 -4.96 -5.39 14.12
C SER A 96 -5.72 -4.94 12.88
N ASP A 97 -7.00 -5.33 12.78
CA ASP A 97 -7.91 -4.90 11.71
C ASP A 97 -8.17 -3.38 11.68
N ASP A 98 -8.06 -2.71 12.82
CA ASP A 98 -8.44 -1.30 12.95
C ASP A 98 -7.38 -0.34 12.41
N TYR A 99 -6.10 -0.70 12.51
CA TYR A 99 -5.00 0.18 12.15
C TYR A 99 -3.65 -0.55 11.97
N PRO A 100 -2.91 -0.28 10.87
CA PRO A 100 -3.34 0.32 9.60
C PRO A 100 -4.39 -0.50 8.85
N GLN A 101 -5.26 0.18 8.10
CA GLN A 101 -6.26 -0.46 7.26
C GLN A 101 -5.71 -0.80 5.87
N ILE A 102 -5.98 -2.02 5.41
CA ILE A 102 -5.74 -2.43 4.01
C ILE A 102 -7.02 -2.20 3.21
N LEU A 103 -6.92 -1.43 2.13
CA LEU A 103 -8.02 -1.14 1.21
C LEU A 103 -7.79 -1.85 -0.12
N ASN A 104 -8.57 -2.88 -0.41
CA ASN A 104 -8.64 -3.48 -1.73
C ASN A 104 -9.47 -2.57 -2.63
N SER A 105 -8.83 -1.90 -3.59
CA SER A 105 -9.46 -0.88 -4.42
C SER A 105 -9.47 -1.30 -5.89
N TYR A 106 -10.56 -0.99 -6.56
CA TYR A 106 -10.78 -1.29 -7.96
C TYR A 106 -11.30 -0.07 -8.71
N GLY A 107 -10.75 0.16 -9.89
CA GLY A 107 -11.28 1.09 -10.87
C GLY A 107 -10.44 0.99 -12.15
N PRO A 108 -11.07 0.83 -13.32
CA PRO A 108 -10.36 1.05 -14.58
C PRO A 108 -10.12 2.56 -14.80
N THR A 109 -9.18 2.89 -15.68
CA THR A 109 -8.79 4.28 -16.01
C THR A 109 -9.98 5.15 -16.40
N GLU A 110 -10.94 4.58 -17.13
CA GLU A 110 -12.18 5.21 -17.60
C GLU A 110 -13.09 5.68 -16.46
N THR A 111 -12.92 5.13 -15.25
CA THR A 111 -13.73 5.48 -14.06
C THR A 111 -13.02 6.42 -13.10
N THR A 112 -11.90 7.04 -13.52
CA THR A 112 -11.10 7.95 -12.69
C THR A 112 -10.44 7.25 -11.51
N VAL A 113 -9.44 6.42 -11.81
CA VAL A 113 -8.58 5.71 -10.84
C VAL A 113 -9.29 4.62 -10.03
N TYR A 114 -10.19 4.98 -9.11
CA TYR A 114 -10.90 4.04 -8.24
C TYR A 114 -12.40 4.33 -8.25
N SER A 115 -13.19 3.29 -8.47
CA SER A 115 -14.67 3.34 -8.40
C SER A 115 -15.23 2.57 -7.21
N MET A 116 -14.49 1.59 -6.67
CA MET A 116 -14.91 0.77 -5.55
C MET A 116 -13.74 0.47 -4.63
N TYR A 117 -14.00 0.29 -3.34
CA TYR A 117 -13.03 -0.24 -2.39
C TYR A 117 -13.71 -1.11 -1.34
N ARG A 118 -12.95 -2.05 -0.76
CA ARG A 118 -13.31 -2.84 0.41
C ARG A 118 -12.17 -2.77 1.43
N ALA A 119 -12.50 -2.42 2.67
CA ALA A 119 -11.57 -2.58 3.78
C ALA A 119 -11.42 -4.08 4.09
N MET A 120 -10.20 -4.57 4.03
CA MET A 120 -9.87 -5.94 4.34
C MET A 120 -9.75 -6.13 5.84
N LYS A 121 -10.09 -7.34 6.31
CA LYS A 121 -9.95 -7.77 7.70
C LYS A 121 -9.26 -9.13 7.78
N GLN A 122 -8.85 -9.52 8.97
CA GLN A 122 -8.29 -10.83 9.26
C GLN A 122 -9.26 -11.95 8.85
N GLU A 123 -10.57 -11.79 9.10
CA GLU A 123 -11.61 -12.78 8.73
C GLU A 123 -11.67 -13.06 7.21
N ASP A 124 -11.33 -12.09 6.37
CA ASP A 124 -11.33 -12.25 4.92
C ASP A 124 -10.20 -13.20 4.45
N CYS A 125 -9.17 -13.38 5.28
CA CYS A 125 -8.02 -14.22 4.96
C CYS A 125 -8.30 -15.72 5.11
N ASP A 126 -9.38 -16.08 5.83
CA ASP A 126 -9.71 -17.46 6.21
C ASP A 126 -10.91 -18.04 5.45
N GLN A 127 -11.60 -17.24 4.64
CA GLN A 127 -12.73 -17.68 3.83
C GLN A 127 -12.26 -18.25 2.48
N PHE A 128 -12.02 -19.57 2.43
CA PHE A 128 -11.96 -20.35 1.20
C PHE A 128 -12.62 -21.72 1.39
#